data_AF-A0A8T4ZZT9-F1
#
_entry.id   AF-A0A8T4ZZT9-F1
#
_cell.length_a   1.000
_cell.length_b   1.000
_cell.length_c   1.000
_cell.angle_alpha   90.00
_cell.angle_beta   90.00
_cell.angle_gamma   90.00
#
_symmetry.space_group_name_H-M   'P 1'
#
loop_
_entity.id
_entity.type
_entity.pdbx_description
1 polymer ?
#
loop_
_entity_poly.entity_id
_entity_poly.type
_entity_poly.pdbx_seq_one_letter_code
_entity_poly.pdbx_strand_id
1 'polypeptide(L)'
;MSVERFARKELLSIGGAPATRVTLGPIPGLINLGAGDPDFDQPKFIAEAVYKAMLEGHTHYAFGGDPEFKAAIAEYYKKFNVD
;
A
#
# COMPACT_ATOMS: atom_id res chain seq x y z
N MET A 1 -20.33 -22.15 23.24
CA MET A 1 -20.89 -22.26 21.88
C MET A 1 -19.94 -21.50 20.95
N SER A 2 -19.35 -22.14 19.95
CA SER A 2 -18.39 -21.48 19.05
C SER A 2 -19.07 -20.42 18.17
N VAL A 3 -18.33 -19.36 17.86
CA VAL A 3 -18.73 -18.25 16.98
C VAL A 3 -18.81 -18.67 15.51
N GLU A 4 -18.20 -19.80 15.18
CA GLU A 4 -18.08 -20.41 13.86
C GLU A 4 -19.45 -20.71 13.23
N ARG A 5 -20.48 -20.96 14.05
CA ARG A 5 -21.86 -21.16 13.57
C ARG A 5 -22.50 -19.91 12.95
N PHE A 6 -21.97 -18.72 13.27
CA PHE A 6 -22.41 -17.45 12.70
C PHE A 6 -21.55 -17.02 11.51
N ALA A 7 -20.44 -17.74 11.26
CA ALA A 7 -19.56 -17.47 10.15
C ALA A 7 -20.15 -18.06 8.85
N ARG A 8 -20.02 -17.30 7.76
CA ARG A 8 -20.32 -17.80 6.41
C ARG A 8 -19.30 -18.88 6.01
N LYS A 9 -19.73 -19.85 5.19
CA LYS A 9 -18.91 -20.99 4.76
C LYS A 9 -17.65 -20.54 4.01
N GLU A 10 -17.73 -19.43 3.26
CA GLU A 10 -16.63 -18.82 2.53
C GLU A 10 -15.54 -18.31 3.48
N LEU A 11 -15.92 -17.69 4.61
CA LEU A 11 -14.97 -17.21 5.62
C LEU A 11 -14.24 -18.37 6.31
N LEU A 12 -14.95 -19.48 6.55
CA LEU A 12 -14.35 -20.69 7.13
C LEU A 12 -13.35 -21.36 6.18
N SER A 13 -13.47 -21.10 4.87
CA SER A 13 -12.54 -21.60 3.85
C SER A 13 -11.35 -20.69 3.56
N ILE A 14 -11.34 -19.46 4.08
CA ILE A 14 -10.18 -18.56 3.99
C ILE A 14 -9.17 -19.01 5.06
N GLY A 15 -8.36 -20.02 4.71
CA GLY A 15 -7.30 -20.55 5.56
C GLY A 15 -5.97 -19.82 5.36
N GLY A 16 -5.36 -19.39 6.47
CA GLY A 16 -3.94 -19.06 6.57
C GLY A 16 -3.58 -17.61 6.27
N ALA A 17 -2.88 -16.97 7.21
CA ALA A 17 -2.15 -15.74 6.93
C ALA A 17 -1.14 -16.01 5.79
N PRO A 18 -1.00 -15.11 4.80
CA PRO A 18 -0.01 -15.30 3.76
C PRO A 18 1.39 -15.39 4.40
N ALA A 19 2.18 -16.38 3.97
CA ALA A 19 3.55 -16.60 4.42
C ALA A 19 4.55 -15.53 3.93
N THR A 20 4.07 -14.34 3.57
CA THR A 20 4.85 -13.30 2.88
C THR A 20 5.68 -12.43 3.82
N ARG A 21 5.46 -12.49 5.14
CA ARG A 21 6.39 -11.92 6.12
C ARG A 21 7.07 -13.03 6.89
N VAL A 22 8.33 -13.28 6.55
CA VAL A 22 9.25 -14.03 7.40
C VAL A 22 9.34 -13.30 8.74
N THR A 23 8.70 -13.82 9.79
CA THR A 23 8.73 -13.26 11.15
C THR A 23 9.98 -13.71 11.92
N LEU A 24 11.10 -13.90 11.23
CA LEU A 24 12.37 -14.17 11.90
C LEU A 24 12.86 -12.85 12.49
N GLY A 25 13.17 -12.85 13.78
CA GLY A 25 13.91 -11.76 14.40
C GLY A 25 15.29 -11.57 13.74
N PRO A 26 16.02 -10.50 14.05
CA PRO A 26 17.34 -10.25 13.47
C PRO A 26 18.29 -11.42 13.77
N ILE A 27 18.71 -12.15 12.73
CA ILE A 27 19.73 -13.19 12.82
C ILE A 27 21.07 -12.56 12.40
N PRO A 28 22.11 -12.54 13.25
CA PRO A 28 23.40 -11.97 12.90
C PRO A 28 23.98 -12.59 11.63
N GLY A 29 24.31 -11.76 10.63
CA GLY A 29 24.89 -12.19 9.36
C GLY A 29 23.89 -12.72 8.32
N LEU A 30 22.60 -12.81 8.63
CA LEU A 30 21.57 -13.17 7.66
C LEU A 30 21.21 -11.96 6.78
N ILE A 31 21.27 -12.13 5.46
CA ILE A 31 20.74 -11.16 4.50
C ILE A 31 19.28 -11.50 4.21
N ASN A 32 18.37 -10.60 4.55
CA ASN A 32 16.94 -10.78 4.30
C ASN A 32 16.57 -10.31 2.89
N LEU A 33 16.23 -11.25 2.00
CA LEU A 33 15.75 -10.98 0.63
C LEU A 33 14.21 -11.11 0.50
N GLY A 34 13.50 -11.24 1.63
CA GLY A 34 12.05 -11.35 1.69
C GLY A 34 11.32 -10.02 1.93
N ALA A 35 12.05 -8.91 2.03
CA ALA A 35 11.46 -7.57 2.13
C ALA A 35 10.96 -7.11 0.76
N GLY A 36 9.74 -6.57 0.70
CA GLY A 36 9.15 -6.01 -0.53
C GLY A 36 9.15 -4.49 -0.59
N ASP A 37 9.70 -3.83 0.42
CA ASP A 37 9.75 -2.37 0.53
C ASP A 37 11.10 -1.84 -0.02
N PRO A 38 11.14 -0.65 -0.65
CA PRO A 38 12.37 -0.02 -1.14
C PRO A 38 13.39 0.25 -0.02
N ASP A 39 14.66 0.41 -0.40
CA ASP A 39 15.80 0.64 0.50
C ASP A 39 16.00 2.12 0.89
N PHE A 40 15.25 3.03 0.29
CA PHE A 40 15.37 4.47 0.49
C PHE A 40 14.17 5.07 1.23
N ASP A 41 14.44 6.14 1.99
CA ASP A 41 13.40 6.95 2.61
C ASP A 41 12.63 7.77 1.56
N GLN A 42 11.36 8.05 1.86
CA GLN A 42 10.52 8.92 1.04
C GLN A 42 11.20 10.30 0.83
N PRO A 43 11.37 10.76 -0.43
CA PRO A 43 11.95 12.08 -0.71
C PRO A 43 11.18 13.24 -0.06
N LYS A 44 11.93 14.23 0.45
CA LYS A 44 11.39 15.36 1.24
C LYS A 44 10.27 16.15 0.55
N PHE A 45 10.41 16.41 -0.74
CA PHE A 45 9.41 17.17 -1.51
C PHE A 45 8.04 16.49 -1.54
N ILE A 46 8.01 15.16 -1.46
CA ILE A 46 6.75 14.39 -1.39
C ILE A 46 6.11 14.58 -0.01
N ALA A 47 6.90 14.47 1.06
CA ALA A 47 6.40 14.67 2.42
C ALA A 47 5.84 16.09 2.62
N GLU A 48 6.52 17.11 2.07
CA GLU A 48 6.06 18.51 2.10
C GLU A 48 4.74 18.71 1.32
N ALA A 49 4.61 18.09 0.13
CA ALA A 49 3.39 18.15 -0.66
C ALA A 49 2.19 17.50 0.05
N VAL A 50 2.40 16.34 0.67
CA VAL A 50 1.37 15.65 1.47
C VAL A 50 0.96 16.51 2.66
N TYR A 51 1.92 17.06 3.40
CA TYR A 51 1.65 17.94 4.53
C TYR A 51 0.82 19.16 4.12
N LYS A 52 1.18 19.81 3.00
CA LYS A 52 0.45 20.94 2.46
C LYS A 52 -0.98 20.57 2.06
N ALA A 53 -1.18 19.46 1.34
CA ALA A 53 -2.51 18.99 0.94
C ALA A 53 -3.41 18.73 2.16
N MET A 54 -2.86 18.19 3.25
CA MET A 54 -3.59 18.01 4.50
C MET A 54 -4.03 19.36 5.10
N LEU A 55 -3.16 20.37 5.10
CA LEU A 55 -3.50 21.73 5.57
C LEU A 55 -4.55 22.42 4.69
N GLU A 56 -4.53 22.16 3.39
CA GLU A 56 -5.50 22.68 2.41
C GLU A 56 -6.87 21.97 2.49
N GLY A 57 -6.99 20.94 3.33
CA GLY A 57 -8.26 20.26 3.61
C GLY A 57 -8.53 19.04 2.73
N HIS A 58 -7.55 18.54 1.97
CA HIS A 58 -7.64 17.28 1.22
C HIS A 58 -7.64 16.06 2.16
N THR A 59 -8.71 15.90 2.94
CA THR A 59 -8.85 14.90 4.02
C THR A 59 -10.10 14.02 3.88
N HIS A 60 -10.87 14.23 2.82
CA HIS A 60 -12.16 13.56 2.59
C HIS A 60 -12.09 12.56 1.44
N TYR A 61 -13.09 11.70 1.37
CA TYR A 61 -13.16 10.65 0.36
C TYR A 61 -13.20 11.24 -1.07
N ALA A 62 -12.30 10.74 -1.92
CA ALA A 62 -12.33 11.00 -3.36
C ALA A 62 -12.95 9.80 -4.08
N PHE A 63 -14.28 9.82 -4.26
CA PHE A 63 -14.98 8.76 -4.99
C PHE A 63 -14.58 8.79 -6.47
N GLY A 64 -13.93 7.73 -6.92
CA GLY A 64 -13.37 7.64 -8.27
C GLY A 64 -11.96 8.22 -8.39
N GLY A 65 -11.34 8.75 -7.32
CA GLY A 65 -9.98 9.31 -7.31
C GLY A 65 -9.91 10.75 -7.80
N ASP A 66 -8.78 11.41 -7.51
CA ASP A 66 -8.51 12.81 -7.86
C ASP A 66 -8.30 12.99 -9.38
N PRO A 67 -9.07 13.86 -10.06
CA PRO A 67 -8.92 14.13 -11.49
C PRO A 67 -7.52 14.64 -11.88
N GLU A 68 -6.91 15.52 -11.07
CA GLU A 68 -5.59 16.08 -11.34
C GLU A 68 -4.52 15.00 -11.22
N PHE A 69 -4.63 14.14 -10.20
CA PHE A 69 -3.75 13.00 -10.04
C PHE A 69 -3.83 12.04 -11.24
N LYS A 70 -5.04 11.73 -11.73
CA LYS A 70 -5.21 10.88 -12.91
C LYS A 70 -4.58 11.49 -14.15
N ALA A 71 -4.77 12.80 -14.36
CA ALA A 71 -4.16 13.49 -15.50
C ALA A 71 -2.63 13.45 -15.42
N ALA A 72 -2.06 13.71 -14.24
CA ALA A 72 -0.61 13.63 -14.01
C ALA A 72 -0.05 12.22 -14.25
N ILE A 73 -0.77 11.18 -13.81
CA ILE A 73 -0.39 9.79 -14.08
C ILE A 73 -0.47 9.49 -15.58
N ALA A 74 -1.56 9.85 -16.26
CA ALA A 74 -1.68 9.64 -17.71
C ALA A 74 -0.52 10.32 -18.46
N GLU A 75 -0.18 11.56 -18.12
CA GLU A 75 0.96 12.27 -18.69
C GLU A 75 2.29 11.59 -18.39
N TYR A 76 2.51 11.15 -17.15
CA TYR A 76 3.72 10.41 -16.78
C TYR A 76 3.87 9.12 -17.59
N TYR A 77 2.76 8.42 -17.88
CA TYR A 77 2.77 7.15 -18.62
C TYR A 77 3.04 7.30 -20.11
N LYS A 78 2.80 8.48 -20.71
CA LYS A 78 3.16 8.74 -22.12
C LYS A 78 4.63 8.52 -22.43
N LYS A 79 5.52 8.71 -21.44
CA LYS A 79 6.96 8.44 -21.60
C LYS A 79 7.29 6.96 -21.86
N PHE A 80 6.35 6.07 -21.58
CA PHE A 80 6.45 4.63 -21.82
C PHE A 80 5.64 4.19 -23.04
N ASN A 81 5.21 5.12 -23.90
CA ASN A 81 4.39 4.85 -25.08
C ASN A 81 3.06 4.16 -24.75
N VAL A 82 2.46 4.51 -23.61
CA VAL A 82 1.10 4.14 -23.24
C VAL A 82 0.20 5.33 -23.56
N ASP A 83 -0.73 5.13 -24.50
CA ASP A 83 -1.73 6.12 -24.93
C ASP A 83 -3.01 6.05 -24.08
#